data_AF-A0A2D5W9E2-F1
#
_entry.id   AF-A0A2D5W9E2-F1
#
_cell.length_a   1.000
_cell.length_b   1.000
_cell.length_c   1.000
_cell.angle_alpha   90.00
_cell.angle_beta   90.00
_cell.angle_gamma   90.00
#
_symmetry.space_group_name_H-M   'P 1'
#
loop_
_entity.id
_entity.type
_entity.pdbx_description
1 polymer ?
#
loop_
_entity_poly.entity_id
_entity_poly.type
_entity_poly.pdbx_seq_one_letter_code
_entity_poly.pdbx_strand_id
1 'polypeptide(L)'
;MTVAADTRDKPDPLDPMNLPIREDTPFLPAVPADPELLAAGWERRTMTDATRQAELVELYESLGLEVKIQSLSADDFGPDCTACAETACTSYTVIYTRRPK
;
A
#
# COMPACT_ATOMS: atom_id res chain seq x y z
N MET A 1 27.43 -52.60 9.45
CA MET A 1 26.13 -51.97 9.13
C MET A 1 26.35 -50.48 9.22
N THR A 2 26.47 -49.80 8.09
CA THR A 2 26.64 -48.33 8.04
C THR A 2 25.44 -47.78 7.30
N VAL A 3 24.59 -47.04 8.00
CA VAL A 3 23.42 -46.39 7.42
C VAL A 3 23.92 -45.10 6.75
N ALA A 4 23.68 -44.95 5.45
CA ALA A 4 23.99 -43.72 4.73
C ALA A 4 23.12 -42.58 5.29
N ALA A 5 23.75 -41.45 5.62
CA ALA A 5 23.05 -40.27 6.07
C ALA A 5 22.10 -39.77 4.97
N ASP A 6 20.82 -39.67 5.33
CA ASP A 6 19.73 -39.23 4.49
C ASP A 6 19.93 -37.75 4.10
N THR A 7 20.00 -37.48 2.80
CA THR A 7 20.25 -36.15 2.23
C THR A 7 19.00 -35.26 2.16
N ARG A 8 17.96 -35.52 2.95
CA ARG A 8 16.67 -34.79 2.86
C ARG A 8 16.41 -33.83 4.02
N ASP A 9 17.42 -33.10 4.48
CA ASP A 9 17.21 -31.97 5.39
C ASP A 9 18.04 -30.77 4.92
N LYS A 10 17.69 -30.23 3.76
CA LYS A 10 18.12 -28.88 3.40
C LYS A 10 16.86 -28.08 3.13
N PRO A 11 16.61 -27.00 3.91
CA PRO A 11 15.43 -26.18 3.71
C PRO A 11 15.40 -25.67 2.26
N ASP A 12 14.22 -25.73 1.65
CA ASP A 12 14.01 -25.23 0.29
C ASP A 12 14.33 -23.73 0.27
N PRO A 13 15.29 -23.26 -0.56
CA PRO A 13 15.63 -21.85 -0.68
C PRO A 13 14.46 -20.94 -1.10
N LEU A 14 13.37 -21.52 -1.62
CA LEU A 14 12.15 -20.83 -2.04
C LEU A 14 10.96 -21.10 -1.11
N ASP A 15 11.18 -21.69 0.07
CA ASP A 15 10.13 -21.80 1.09
C ASP A 15 9.70 -20.39 1.53
N PRO A 16 8.42 -19.99 1.30
CA PRO A 16 7.94 -18.67 1.66
C PRO A 16 8.01 -18.38 3.16
N MET A 17 8.10 -19.41 4.01
CA MET A 17 8.26 -19.27 5.46
C MET A 17 9.71 -19.05 5.91
N ASN A 18 10.69 -19.13 4.99
CA ASN A 18 12.12 -18.97 5.28
C ASN A 18 12.81 -17.93 4.36
N LEU A 19 12.03 -17.12 3.63
CA LEU A 19 12.55 -15.96 2.91
C LEU A 19 13.00 -14.88 3.92
N PRO A 20 14.17 -14.26 3.76
CA PRO A 20 14.56 -13.13 4.60
C PRO A 20 13.56 -12.00 4.40
N ILE A 21 13.09 -11.41 5.51
CA ILE A 21 12.36 -10.14 5.47
C ILE A 21 13.26 -9.15 4.72
N ARG A 22 12.72 -8.46 3.71
CA ARG A 22 13.48 -7.47 2.95
C ARG A 22 13.71 -6.24 3.82
N GLU A 23 14.74 -6.27 4.67
CA GLU A 23 15.09 -5.20 5.59
C GLU A 23 15.55 -3.92 4.84
N ASP A 24 16.09 -4.07 3.62
CA ASP A 24 16.71 -2.98 2.85
C ASP A 24 15.74 -2.20 1.95
N THR A 25 14.49 -2.65 1.80
CA THR A 25 13.52 -1.94 0.94
C THR A 25 12.57 -1.15 1.83
N PRO A 26 12.61 0.20 1.83
CA PRO A 26 11.62 0.97 2.56
C PRO A 26 10.23 0.53 2.11
N PHE A 27 9.32 0.34 3.08
CA PHE A 27 7.92 0.01 2.82
C PHE A 27 7.23 1.27 2.26
N LEU A 28 7.62 1.65 1.04
CA LEU A 28 7.05 2.78 0.34
C LEU A 28 5.65 2.38 -0.09
N PRO A 29 4.65 3.24 0.12
CA PRO A 29 3.34 3.00 -0.47
C PRO A 29 3.50 2.91 -1.99
N ALA A 30 2.78 2.00 -2.63
CA ALA A 30 2.80 1.81 -4.08
C ALA A 30 2.51 3.10 -4.86
N VAL A 31 1.76 4.01 -4.23
CA VAL A 31 1.47 5.35 -4.72
C VAL A 31 1.99 6.39 -3.71
N PRO A 32 2.91 7.30 -4.10
CA PRO A 32 3.41 8.36 -3.23
C PRO A 32 2.31 9.37 -2.88
N ALA A 33 2.56 10.18 -1.85
CA ALA A 33 1.65 11.27 -1.51
C ALA A 33 1.79 12.44 -2.50
N ASP A 34 0.67 13.06 -2.83
CA ASP A 34 0.63 14.24 -3.69
C ASP A 34 1.31 15.44 -3.01
N PRO A 35 2.39 15.99 -3.60
CA PRO A 35 3.16 17.07 -2.99
C PRO A 35 2.35 18.36 -2.82
N GLU A 36 1.38 18.65 -3.69
CA GLU A 36 0.54 19.85 -3.57
C GLU A 36 -0.42 19.73 -2.39
N LEU A 37 -0.96 18.53 -2.17
CA LEU A 37 -1.81 18.25 -1.01
C LEU A 37 -1.01 18.34 0.30
N LEU A 38 0.19 17.77 0.34
CA LEU A 38 1.07 17.89 1.49
C LEU A 38 1.38 19.37 1.80
N ALA A 39 1.73 20.16 0.77
CA ALA A 39 2.01 21.59 0.92
C ALA A 39 0.79 22.40 1.40
N ALA A 40 -0.41 21.97 1.02
CA ALA A 40 -1.67 22.56 1.49
C ALA A 40 -2.11 22.08 2.90
N GLY A 41 -1.28 21.28 3.58
CA GLY A 41 -1.52 20.81 4.95
C GLY A 41 -2.41 19.56 5.05
N TRP A 42 -2.58 18.84 3.94
CA TRP A 42 -3.25 17.54 3.95
C TRP A 42 -2.28 16.43 4.35
N GLU A 43 -2.80 15.44 5.07
CA GLU A 43 -2.08 14.24 5.47
C GLU A 43 -2.66 13.03 4.72
N ARG A 44 -1.81 12.28 4.01
CA ARG A 44 -2.18 11.04 3.34
C ARG A 44 -2.47 9.96 4.38
N ARG A 45 -3.68 9.37 4.35
CA ARG A 45 -4.08 8.30 5.28
C ARG A 45 -3.89 6.93 4.67
N THR A 46 -4.73 6.58 3.71
CA THR A 46 -4.79 5.22 3.17
C THR A 46 -5.22 5.24 1.71
N MET A 47 -4.79 4.22 0.97
CA MET A 47 -5.42 3.83 -0.27
C MET A 47 -6.52 2.81 0.07
N THR A 48 -7.69 2.93 -0.54
CA THR A 48 -8.84 2.07 -0.25
C THR A 48 -9.63 1.80 -1.52
N ASP A 49 -10.31 0.67 -1.57
CA ASP A 49 -11.27 0.39 -2.62
C ASP A 49 -12.61 1.09 -2.35
N ALA A 50 -13.47 1.11 -3.38
CA ALA A 50 -14.77 1.78 -3.34
C ALA A 50 -15.72 1.24 -2.26
N THR A 51 -15.60 -0.03 -1.84
CA THR A 51 -16.52 -0.64 -0.86
C THR A 51 -16.33 -0.07 0.54
N ARG A 52 -15.10 0.35 0.86
CA ARG A 52 -14.73 0.90 2.19
C ARG A 52 -14.57 2.42 2.20
N GLN A 53 -14.54 3.05 1.02
CA GLN A 53 -14.32 4.49 0.91
C GLN A 53 -15.35 5.30 1.71
N ALA A 54 -16.65 4.97 1.60
CA ALA A 54 -17.70 5.69 2.29
C ALA A 54 -17.58 5.58 3.83
N GLU A 55 -17.31 4.37 4.34
CA GLU A 55 -17.08 4.12 5.77
C GLU A 55 -15.91 4.96 6.31
N LEU A 56 -14.80 5.00 5.57
CA LEU A 56 -13.61 5.74 5.98
C LEU A 56 -13.84 7.26 5.96
N VAL A 57 -14.58 7.76 4.98
CA VAL A 57 -14.97 9.19 4.92
C VAL A 57 -15.81 9.54 6.14
N GLU A 58 -16.88 8.78 6.40
CA GLU A 58 -17.76 9.01 7.55
C GLU A 58 -16.99 8.94 8.87
N LEU A 59 -16.10 7.96 9.01
CA LEU A 59 -15.23 7.84 10.18
C LEU A 59 -14.39 9.10 10.38
N TYR A 60 -13.66 9.56 9.36
CA TYR A 60 -12.78 10.72 9.51
C TYR A 60 -13.57 12.03 9.72
N GLU A 61 -14.71 12.20 9.05
CA GLU A 61 -15.59 13.35 9.26
C GLU A 61 -16.18 13.36 10.68
N SER A 62 -16.54 12.19 11.24
CA SER A 62 -17.02 12.07 12.63
C SER A 62 -15.96 12.46 13.67
N LEU A 63 -14.68 12.35 13.33
CA LEU A 63 -13.54 12.83 14.14
C LEU A 63 -13.30 14.34 13.99
N GLY A 64 -14.12 15.04 13.20
CA GLY A 64 -13.99 16.46 12.92
C GLY A 64 -12.85 16.80 11.96
N LEU A 65 -12.42 15.85 11.12
CA LEU A 65 -11.42 16.09 10.08
C LEU A 65 -12.11 16.46 8.76
N GLU A 66 -11.46 17.31 7.99
CA GLU A 66 -11.81 17.47 6.58
C GLU A 66 -11.22 16.31 5.79
N VAL A 67 -11.99 15.78 4.83
CA VAL A 67 -11.61 14.63 4.02
C VAL A 67 -11.53 15.02 2.54
N LYS A 68 -10.48 14.57 1.85
CA LYS A 68 -10.33 14.69 0.40
C LYS A 68 -10.01 13.33 -0.20
N ILE A 69 -10.73 12.96 -1.24
CA ILE A 69 -10.49 11.75 -2.02
C ILE A 69 -9.73 12.13 -3.28
N GLN A 70 -8.63 11.44 -3.54
CA GLN A 70 -7.84 11.54 -4.76
C GLN A 70 -8.02 10.26 -5.56
N SER A 71 -8.44 10.41 -6.82
CA SER A 71 -8.40 9.33 -7.82
C SER A 71 -6.96 9.07 -8.25
N LEU A 72 -6.68 7.82 -8.61
CA LEU A 72 -5.37 7.38 -9.06
C LEU A 72 -5.26 7.47 -10.58
N SER A 73 -4.05 7.75 -11.06
CA SER A 73 -3.63 7.73 -12.45
C SER A 73 -2.44 6.79 -12.63
N ALA A 74 -2.17 6.36 -13.86
CA ALA A 74 -1.04 5.45 -14.12
C ALA A 74 0.32 6.08 -13.75
N ASP A 75 0.43 7.41 -13.83
CA ASP A 75 1.63 8.17 -13.47
C ASP A 75 1.92 8.16 -11.96
N ASP A 76 0.92 7.81 -11.14
CA ASP A 76 1.07 7.68 -9.69
C ASP A 76 1.77 6.36 -9.29
N PHE A 77 1.98 5.44 -10.23
CA PHE A 77 2.58 4.15 -9.98
C PHE A 77 4.02 4.08 -10.49
N GLY A 78 4.85 3.31 -9.78
CA GLY A 78 6.20 2.99 -10.24
C GLY A 78 6.20 2.13 -11.52
N PRO A 79 7.34 2.07 -12.23
CA PRO A 79 7.45 1.34 -13.51
C PRO A 79 7.16 -0.16 -13.40
N ASP A 80 7.26 -0.74 -12.20
CA ASP A 80 7.01 -2.16 -11.94
C ASP A 80 5.50 -2.50 -11.89
N CYS A 81 4.62 -1.50 -11.86
CA CYS A 81 3.21 -1.67 -11.59
C CYS A 81 2.31 -1.58 -12.85
N THR A 82 2.82 -1.83 -14.05
CA THR A 82 2.10 -1.60 -15.32
C THR A 82 0.68 -2.20 -15.37
N ALA A 83 0.55 -3.52 -15.36
CA ALA A 83 -0.76 -4.19 -15.52
C ALA A 83 -1.69 -3.98 -14.30
N CYS A 84 -1.13 -3.86 -13.09
CA CYS A 84 -1.94 -3.65 -11.90
C CYS A 84 -2.36 -2.18 -11.72
N ALA A 85 -1.61 -1.21 -12.26
CA ALA A 85 -1.93 0.21 -12.21
C ALA A 85 -3.26 0.50 -12.90
N GLU A 86 -3.52 -0.08 -14.07
CA GLU A 86 -4.79 0.13 -14.80
C GLU A 86 -6.01 -0.27 -13.95
N THR A 87 -5.94 -1.46 -13.33
CA THR A 87 -7.01 -1.93 -12.44
C THR A 87 -7.09 -1.07 -11.19
N ALA A 88 -5.94 -0.67 -10.63
CA ALA A 88 -5.89 0.14 -9.43
C ALA A 88 -6.48 1.54 -9.64
N CYS A 89 -6.24 2.17 -10.79
CA CYS A 89 -6.78 3.48 -11.17
C CYS A 89 -8.31 3.53 -11.16
N THR A 90 -8.96 2.41 -11.45
CA THR A 90 -10.42 2.34 -11.53
C THR A 90 -11.08 1.85 -10.24
N SER A 91 -10.34 1.14 -9.39
CA SER A 91 -10.90 0.44 -8.24
C SER A 91 -10.52 1.07 -6.90
N TYR A 92 -9.44 1.85 -6.85
CA TYR A 92 -8.88 2.40 -5.62
C TYR A 92 -8.78 3.93 -5.66
N THR A 93 -8.89 4.52 -4.48
CA THR A 93 -8.67 5.95 -4.24
C THR A 93 -7.77 6.15 -3.03
N VAL A 94 -7.14 7.32 -2.93
CA VAL A 94 -6.35 7.72 -1.76
C VAL A 94 -7.15 8.73 -0.94
N ILE A 95 -7.29 8.46 0.35
CA ILE A 95 -7.91 9.36 1.31
C ILE A 95 -6.85 10.24 1.95
N TYR A 96 -7.07 11.54 1.88
CA TYR A 96 -6.35 12.56 2.61
C TYR A 96 -7.26 13.16 3.66
N THR A 97 -6.66 13.56 4.79
CA THR A 97 -7.36 14.30 5.83
C THR A 97 -6.59 15.53 6.24
N ARG A 98 -7.27 16.57 6.70
CA ARG A 98 -6.62 17.69 7.39
C ARG A 98 -7.44 18.09 8.61
N ARG A 99 -6.79 18.76 9.56
CA ARG A 99 -7.52 19.43 10.64
C ARG A 99 -8.16 20.70 10.07
N PRO A 100 -9.43 20.98 10.40
CA PRO A 100 -10.04 22.26 10.08
C PRO A 100 -9.27 23.40 10.77
N LYS A 101 -9.17 24.54 10.09
CA LYS A 101 -8.48 25.75 10.59
C LYS A 101 -9.30 26.48 11.64
#